data_AF-A0AA96T5P4-F1
#
_entry.id   AF-A0AA96T5P4-F1
#
_cell.length_a   1.000
_cell.length_b   1.000
_cell.length_c   1.000
_cell.angle_alpha   90.00
_cell.angle_beta   90.00
_cell.angle_gamma   90.00
#
_symmetry.space_group_name_H-M   'P 1'
#
loop_
_entity.id
_entity.type
_entity.pdbx_description
1 polymer ?
#
loop_
_entity_poly.entity_id
_entity_poly.type
_entity_poly.pdbx_seq_one_letter_code
_entity_poly.pdbx_strand_id
1 'polypeptide(L)'
;MSKPFEKHIKDRPYAKPETAAARLLEIAKTLRIDEGRMPIGEWNSTFIWKDKASVEEYTLGRDKLIADGIIKLHECGGFFMWKDQTPEGELPGTGQPHDA
;
A
#
# COMPACT_ATOMS: atom_id res chain seq x y z
N MET A 1 -38.74 14.38 22.54
CA MET A 1 -37.60 13.48 22.84
C MET A 1 -36.96 13.09 21.52
N SER A 2 -35.84 13.73 21.17
CA SER A 2 -35.12 13.45 19.92
C SER A 2 -34.23 12.25 20.15
N LYS A 3 -34.53 11.12 19.50
CA LYS A 3 -33.65 9.94 19.50
C LYS A 3 -32.29 10.37 18.92
N PRO A 4 -31.16 10.13 19.60
CA PRO A 4 -29.88 10.30 18.94
C PRO A 4 -29.84 9.28 17.81
N PHE A 5 -29.55 9.76 16.59
CA PHE A 5 -29.18 8.89 15.49
C PHE A 5 -27.92 8.16 15.92
N GLU A 6 -28.09 6.94 16.44
CA GLU A 6 -27.01 5.98 16.53
C GLU A 6 -26.54 5.75 15.10
N LYS A 7 -25.50 6.50 14.70
CA LYS A 7 -24.68 6.18 13.56
C LYS A 7 -24.15 4.78 13.86
N HIS A 8 -24.83 3.75 13.36
CA HIS A 8 -24.28 2.41 13.26
C HIS A 8 -23.04 2.51 12.36
N ILE A 9 -21.93 2.94 12.95
CA ILE A 9 -20.60 2.65 12.44
C ILE A 9 -20.52 1.14 12.62
N LYS A 10 -21.02 0.39 11.63
CA LYS A 10 -20.56 -0.99 11.45
C LYS A 10 -19.05 -0.88 11.54
N ASP A 11 -18.46 -1.48 12.58
CA ASP A 11 -17.01 -1.56 12.73
C ASP A 11 -16.48 -2.04 11.40
N ARG A 12 -15.94 -1.11 10.59
CA ARG A 12 -15.46 -1.51 9.28
C ARG A 12 -14.24 -2.38 9.57
N PRO A 13 -14.12 -3.55 8.94
CA PRO A 13 -13.08 -4.52 9.26
C PRO A 13 -11.65 -3.93 9.13
N TYR A 14 -11.50 -2.86 8.33
CA TYR A 14 -10.23 -2.18 8.08
C TYR A 14 -10.22 -0.72 8.55
N ALA A 15 -11.09 -0.36 9.51
CA ALA A 15 -11.12 0.98 10.10
C ALA A 15 -9.81 1.34 10.83
N LYS A 16 -9.04 0.33 11.27
CA LYS A 16 -7.72 0.54 11.87
C LYS A 16 -6.63 0.44 10.80
N PRO A 17 -5.67 1.37 10.78
CA PRO A 17 -4.55 1.32 9.85
C PRO A 17 -3.76 0.01 9.92
N GLU A 18 -3.66 -0.59 11.11
CA GLU A 18 -2.95 -1.85 11.35
C GLU A 18 -3.63 -3.04 10.68
N THR A 19 -4.96 -3.17 10.80
CA THR A 19 -5.70 -4.26 10.13
C THR A 19 -5.73 -4.06 8.62
N ALA A 20 -5.86 -2.82 8.14
CA ALA A 20 -5.75 -2.50 6.73
C ALA A 20 -4.37 -2.87 6.18
N ALA A 21 -3.29 -2.44 6.85
CA ALA A 21 -1.91 -2.74 6.47
C ALA A 21 -1.62 -4.25 6.45
N ALA A 22 -2.03 -4.97 7.49
CA ALA A 22 -1.85 -6.41 7.57
C ALA A 22 -2.57 -7.14 6.43
N ARG A 23 -3.81 -6.75 6.11
CA ARG A 23 -4.54 -7.36 5.01
C ARG A 23 -3.91 -7.06 3.66
N LEU A 24 -3.50 -5.81 3.44
CA LEU A 24 -2.79 -5.39 2.24
C LEU A 24 -1.46 -6.14 2.05
N LEU A 25 -0.73 -6.38 3.13
CA LEU A 25 0.49 -7.19 3.15
C LEU A 25 0.20 -8.66 2.75
N GLU A 26 -0.89 -9.24 3.24
CA GLU A 26 -1.29 -10.61 2.87
C GLU A 26 -1.72 -10.72 1.40
N ILE A 27 -2.44 -9.72 0.87
CA ILE A 27 -2.76 -9.64 -0.56
C ILE A 27 -1.46 -9.55 -1.37
N ALA A 28 -0.54 -8.69 -0.94
CA ALA A 28 0.76 -8.51 -1.57
C ALA A 28 1.54 -9.84 -1.63
N LYS A 29 1.61 -10.60 -0.53
CA LYS A 29 2.22 -11.94 -0.52
C LYS A 29 1.50 -12.93 -1.44
N THR A 30 0.16 -12.92 -1.44
CA THR A 30 -0.67 -13.83 -2.25
C THR A 30 -0.51 -13.59 -3.75
N LEU A 31 -0.37 -12.32 -4.15
CA LEU A 31 -0.18 -11.90 -5.54
C LEU A 31 1.26 -12.13 -6.05
N ARG A 32 2.14 -12.78 -5.26
CA ARG A 32 3.49 -13.19 -5.67
C ARG A 32 4.41 -12.02 -6.05
N ILE A 33 4.65 -11.09 -5.12
CA ILE A 33 5.71 -10.06 -5.21
C ILE A 33 7.11 -10.66 -4.95
N ASP A 34 7.39 -11.84 -5.47
CA ASP A 34 8.74 -12.39 -5.50
C ASP A 34 9.57 -11.71 -6.60
N GLU A 35 8.92 -11.10 -7.61
CA GLU A 35 9.56 -10.31 -8.67
C GLU A 35 9.77 -8.81 -8.32
N GLY A 36 9.47 -8.40 -7.09
CA GLY A 36 9.82 -7.07 -6.57
C GLY A 36 9.02 -5.88 -7.14
N ARG A 37 8.12 -6.06 -8.11
CA ARG A 37 7.27 -4.99 -8.68
C ARG A 37 5.79 -5.32 -8.58
N MET A 38 5.03 -4.59 -7.78
CA MET A 38 3.56 -4.76 -7.68
C MET A 38 2.80 -3.58 -8.27
N PRO A 39 1.95 -3.81 -9.30
CA PRO A 39 0.98 -2.81 -9.75
C PRO A 39 0.01 -2.44 -8.64
N ILE A 40 -0.08 -1.14 -8.32
CA ILE A 40 -1.04 -0.62 -7.34
C ILE A 40 -2.49 -0.91 -7.78
N GLY A 41 -2.73 -0.96 -9.09
CA GLY A 41 -4.04 -1.28 -9.67
C GLY A 41 -4.61 -2.60 -9.15
N GLU A 42 -3.82 -3.67 -9.25
CA GLU A 42 -4.26 -5.02 -8.87
C GLU A 42 -4.34 -5.19 -7.36
N TRP A 43 -3.42 -4.56 -6.63
CA TRP A 43 -3.43 -4.51 -5.17
C TRP A 43 -4.67 -3.79 -4.62
N ASN A 44 -4.95 -2.58 -5.13
CA ASN A 44 -6.13 -1.81 -4.74
C ASN A 44 -7.41 -2.55 -5.14
N SER A 45 -7.42 -3.17 -6.32
CA SER A 45 -8.61 -3.82 -6.85
C SER A 45 -8.93 -5.05 -6.01
N THR A 46 -7.92 -5.83 -5.62
CA THR A 46 -8.11 -6.98 -4.76
C THR A 46 -8.67 -6.56 -3.39
N PHE A 47 -8.14 -5.50 -2.78
CA PHE A 47 -8.62 -5.02 -1.49
C PHE A 47 -10.04 -4.42 -1.55
N ILE A 48 -10.36 -3.64 -2.58
CA ILE A 48 -11.67 -3.00 -2.72
C ILE A 48 -12.73 -4.02 -3.16
N TRP A 49 -12.44 -4.86 -4.15
CA TRP A 49 -13.43 -5.77 -4.73
C TRP A 49 -13.56 -7.09 -3.98
N LYS A 50 -12.46 -7.72 -3.53
CA LYS A 50 -12.56 -8.97 -2.76
C LYS A 50 -12.92 -8.71 -1.30
N ASP A 51 -12.25 -7.77 -0.66
CA ASP A 51 -12.45 -7.51 0.77
C ASP A 51 -13.56 -6.48 1.05
N LYS A 52 -14.17 -5.90 0.01
CA LYS A 52 -15.23 -4.89 0.10
C LYS A 52 -14.83 -3.67 0.96
N ALA A 53 -13.53 -3.38 0.99
CA ALA A 53 -12.97 -2.26 1.72
C ALA A 53 -13.12 -0.94 0.93
N SER A 54 -12.96 0.20 1.61
CA SER A 54 -12.98 1.51 0.97
C SER A 54 -11.58 1.97 0.51
N VAL A 55 -11.57 2.92 -0.41
CA VAL A 55 -10.33 3.61 -0.86
C VAL A 55 -9.64 4.32 0.31
N GLU A 56 -10.40 4.81 1.29
CA GLU A 56 -9.86 5.44 2.50
C GLU A 56 -9.11 4.43 3.36
N GLU A 57 -9.68 3.24 3.57
CA GLU A 57 -9.04 2.15 4.32
C GLU A 57 -7.79 1.64 3.61
N TYR A 58 -7.85 1.55 2.28
CA TYR A 58 -6.68 1.24 1.46
C TYR A 58 -5.55 2.25 1.67
N THR A 59 -5.89 3.54 1.64
CA THR A 59 -4.92 4.63 1.81
C THR A 59 -4.29 4.59 3.20
N LEU A 60 -5.11 4.38 4.25
CA LEU A 60 -4.63 4.23 5.63
C LEU A 60 -3.66 3.05 5.79
N GLY A 61 -4.00 1.89 5.22
CA GLY A 61 -3.14 0.70 5.28
C GLY A 61 -1.86 0.87 4.46
N ARG A 62 -1.95 1.47 3.27
CA ARG A 62 -0.79 1.77 2.43
C ARG A 62 0.18 2.73 3.13
N ASP A 63 -0.33 3.83 3.66
CA ASP A 63 0.51 4.85 4.30
C ASP A 63 1.16 4.27 5.56
N LYS A 64 0.47 3.37 6.28
CA LYS A 64 1.07 2.62 7.40
C LYS A 64 2.19 1.68 6.94
N LEU A 65 2.03 0.94 5.84
CA LEU A 65 3.08 0.07 5.30
C LEU A 65 4.31 0.85 4.83
N ILE A 66 4.11 2.06 4.30
CA ILE A 66 5.21 2.98 3.94
C ILE A 66 5.90 3.51 5.20
N ALA A 67 5.13 3.94 6.20
CA ALA A 67 5.64 4.45 7.48
C ALA A 67 6.44 3.38 8.25
N ASP A 68 5.98 2.13 8.21
CA ASP A 68 6.68 0.98 8.79
C ASP A 68 7.91 0.56 7.97
N GLY A 69 8.09 1.12 6.78
CA GLY A 69 9.19 0.78 5.89
C GLY A 69 9.08 -0.62 5.32
N ILE A 70 7.89 -1.18 5.20
CA ILE A 70 7.69 -2.50 4.57
C ILE A 70 7.74 -2.35 3.04
N ILE A 71 7.10 -1.30 2.51
CA ILE A 71 7.01 -1.05 1.07
C ILE A 71 7.52 0.34 0.70
N LYS A 72 7.96 0.51 -0.55
CA LYS A 72 8.32 1.78 -1.16
C LYS A 72 7.53 1.98 -2.45
N LEU A 73 6.78 3.08 -2.54
CA LEU A 73 6.13 3.49 -3.79
C LEU A 73 7.19 3.95 -4.79
N HIS A 74 7.07 3.51 -6.04
CA HIS A 74 7.89 4.04 -7.12
C HIS A 74 7.43 5.45 -7.49
N GLU A 75 8.35 6.30 -7.97
CA GLU A 75 8.07 7.70 -8.32
C GLU A 75 6.98 7.86 -9.39
N CYS A 76 6.78 6.84 -10.22
CA CYS A 76 5.71 6.82 -11.22
C CYS A 76 4.31 6.60 -10.64
N GLY A 77 4.18 6.24 -9.36
CA GLY A 77 2.91 6.01 -8.68
C GLY A 77 2.07 4.84 -9.22
N GLY A 78 2.61 4.04 -10.15
CA GLY A 78 1.91 2.90 -10.76
C GLY A 78 2.19 1.57 -10.05
N PHE A 79 3.31 1.47 -9.35
CA PHE A 79 3.72 0.26 -8.65
C PHE A 79 4.49 0.56 -7.35
N PHE A 80 4.58 -0.44 -6.48
CA PHE A 80 5.42 -0.41 -5.28
C PHE A 80 6.35 -1.64 -5.25
N MET A 81 7.41 -1.52 -4.45
CA MET A 81 8.40 -2.58 -4.24
C MET A 81 8.59 -2.82 -2.73
N TRP A 82 9.06 -4.00 -2.33
CA TRP A 82 9.45 -4.23 -0.93
C TRP A 82 10.71 -3.46 -0.60
N LYS A 83 10.77 -2.85 0.58
CA LYS A 83 11.96 -2.08 1.00
C LYS A 83 13.19 -2.99 1.10
N ASP A 84 13.02 -4.22 1.60
CA ASP A 84 14.09 -5.21 1.78
C ASP A 84 14.59 -5.85 0.46
N GLN A 85 13.92 -5.59 -0.66
CA GLN A 85 14.38 -6.01 -2.00
C GLN A 85 15.02 -4.87 -2.79
N THR A 86 15.25 -3.71 -2.17
CA THR A 86 16.16 -2.73 -2.77
C THR A 86 17.57 -3.30 -2.59
N PRO A 87 18.28 -3.74 -3.63
CA PRO A 87 19.72 -3.87 -3.47
C PRO A 87 20.20 -2.47 -3.09
N GLU A 88 20.85 -2.38 -1.93
CA GLU A 88 21.58 -1.21 -1.49
C GLU A 88 22.69 -0.97 -2.53
N GLY A 89 22.37 -0.34 -3.68
CA GLY A 89 23.25 -0.40 -4.85
C GLY A 89 22.86 0.34 -6.15
N GLU A 90 21.63 0.77 -6.40
CA GLU A 90 21.31 1.56 -7.62
C GLU A 90 20.18 2.56 -7.29
N LEU A 91 20.39 3.87 -7.26
CA LEU A 91 21.13 4.72 -8.20
C LEU A 91 21.99 5.76 -7.45
N PRO A 92 23.32 5.83 -7.64
CA PRO A 92 23.98 7.12 -7.51
C PRO A 92 23.41 8.01 -8.62
N GLY A 93 23.18 9.28 -8.27
CA GLY A 93 22.39 10.21 -9.07
C GLY A 93 22.79 10.34 -10.53
N THR A 94 21.92 11.03 -11.25
CA THR A 94 22.23 11.85 -12.42
C THR A 94 23.68 12.36 -12.39
N GLY A 95 24.58 11.54 -12.93
CA GLY A 95 25.96 11.85 -13.21
C GLY A 95 26.13 11.66 -14.70
N GLN A 96 25.54 12.58 -15.46
CA GLN A 96 25.95 12.82 -16.83
C GLN A 96 27.38 13.38 -16.75
N PRO A 97 28.43 12.70 -17.25
CA PRO A 97 29.59 13.43 -17.72
C PRO A 97 29.20 14.00 -19.08
N HIS A 98 28.65 15.21 -19.07
CA HIS A 98 28.90 16.11 -20.18
C HIS A 98 30.32 16.65 -19.94
N ASP A 99 31.10 16.72 -21.01
CA ASP A 99 32.47 17.25 -21.10
C ASP A 99 33.61 16.28 -20.75
N ALA A 100 34.19 15.66 -21.78
CA ALA A 100 35.41 16.15 -22.44
C ALA A 100 35.70 15.40 -23.74
#